data_AF-A0A174S6B6-F1
#
_entry.id   AF-A0A174S6B6-F1
#
_cell.length_a   1.000
_cell.length_b   1.000
_cell.length_c   1.000
_cell.angle_alpha   90.00
_cell.angle_beta   90.00
_cell.angle_gamma   90.00
#
_symmetry.space_group_name_H-M   'P 1'
#
loop_
_entity.id
_entity.type
_entity.pdbx_description
1 polymer ?
#
loop_
_entity_poly.entity_id
_entity_poly.type
_entity_poly.pdbx_seq_one_letter_code
_entity_poly.pdbx_strand_id
1 'polypeptide(L)'
;MKELKKLQTEQEKVQREIRQLENRQKILLNKQTDAERRARTRRLIEHGAILESVFPSLAGLPGEEVKSFLLSLFRLPGVPKLPESRPESPETEVL
;
A
#
# COMPACT_ATOMS: atom_id res chain seq x y z
N MET A 1 23.27 -2.06 49.17
CA MET A 1 22.70 -0.75 48.72
C MET A 1 23.21 -0.29 47.35
N LYS A 2 24.52 -0.36 47.04
CA LYS A 2 25.05 0.10 45.74
C LYS A 2 24.55 -0.70 44.52
N GLU A 3 24.39 -2.01 44.65
CA GLU A 3 23.91 -2.88 43.55
C GLU A 3 22.45 -2.66 43.20
N LEU A 4 21.58 -2.47 44.19
CA LEU A 4 20.16 -2.12 43.98
C LEU A 4 20.02 -0.81 43.18
N LYS A 5 20.83 0.20 43.49
CA LYS A 5 20.85 1.46 42.71
C LYS A 5 21.33 1.25 41.27
N LYS A 6 22.33 0.40 41.04
CA LYS A 6 22.81 0.06 39.69
C LYS A 6 21.71 -0.65 38.88
N LEU A 7 21.08 -1.67 39.45
CA LEU A 7 19.97 -2.41 38.82
C LEU A 7 18.79 -1.49 38.50
N GLN A 8 18.43 -0.56 39.39
CA GLN A 8 17.39 0.44 39.12
C GLN A 8 17.76 1.35 37.95
N THR A 9 19.00 1.84 37.89
CA THR A 9 19.45 2.67 36.76
C THR A 9 19.50 1.92 35.43
N GLU A 10 19.84 0.63 35.46
CA GLU A 10 19.80 -0.22 34.26
C GLU A 10 18.35 -0.47 33.83
N GLN A 11 17.45 -0.74 34.77
CA GLN A 11 16.02 -0.91 34.49
C GLN A 11 15.42 0.36 33.86
N GLU A 12 15.75 1.54 34.36
CA GLU A 12 15.31 2.82 33.78
C GLU A 12 15.88 3.07 32.38
N LYS A 13 17.10 2.61 32.09
CA LYS A 13 17.69 2.71 30.74
C LYS A 13 16.97 1.78 29.78
N VAL A 14 16.77 0.52 30.17
CA VAL A 14 16.05 -0.47 29.36
C VAL A 14 14.62 -0.02 29.09
N GLN A 15 13.91 0.52 30.09
CA GLN A 15 12.55 1.05 29.89
C GLN A 15 12.52 2.23 28.91
N ARG A 16 13.53 3.10 28.94
CA ARG A 16 13.64 4.20 27.97
C ARG A 16 13.90 3.67 26.56
N GLU A 17 14.76 2.67 26.43
CA GLU A 17 15.08 2.04 25.15
C GLU A 17 13.85 1.33 24.55
N ILE A 18 13.09 0.60 25.36
CA ILE A 18 11.81 -0.02 24.94
C ILE A 18 10.87 1.05 24.37
N ARG A 19 10.65 2.16 25.09
CA ARG A 19 9.80 3.26 24.60
C ARG A 19 10.32 3.87 23.30
N GLN A 20 11.63 3.99 23.14
CA GLN A 20 12.22 4.50 21.90
C GLN A 20 12.00 3.54 20.73
N LEU A 21 12.17 2.24 20.96
CA LEU A 21 11.95 1.19 19.96
C LEU A 21 10.47 1.12 19.55
N GLU A 22 9.54 1.17 20.50
CA GLU A 22 8.09 1.23 20.23
C GLU A 22 7.73 2.43 19.33
N ASN A 23 8.27 3.61 19.65
CA ASN A 23 8.07 4.81 18.82
C ASN A 23 8.65 4.64 17.42
N ARG A 24 9.83 4.03 17.30
CA ARG A 24 10.47 3.77 16.01
C ARG A 24 9.66 2.77 15.18
N GLN A 25 9.15 1.71 15.80
CA GLN A 25 8.27 0.73 15.15
C GLN A 25 7.01 1.40 14.61
N LYS A 26 6.35 2.23 15.43
CA LYS A 26 5.15 2.99 15.01
C LYS A 26 5.44 3.88 13.80
N ILE A 27 6.57 4.59 13.79
CA ILE A 27 6.98 5.43 12.67
C ILE A 27 7.20 4.59 11.40
N LEU A 28 7.85 3.43 11.52
CA LEU A 28 8.11 2.55 10.38
C LEU A 28 6.81 2.00 9.79
N LEU A 29 5.86 1.59 10.62
CA LEU A 29 4.55 1.08 10.16
C LEU A 29 3.75 2.17 9.42
N ASN A 30 3.77 3.40 9.92
CA ASN A 30 3.13 4.53 9.25
C ASN A 30 3.77 4.82 7.89
N LYS A 31 5.11 4.80 7.82
CA LYS A 31 5.84 4.99 6.56
C LYS A 31 5.52 3.90 5.53
N GLN A 32 5.39 2.65 5.96
CA GLN A 32 4.99 1.55 5.08
C GLN A 32 3.59 1.78 4.52
N THR A 33 2.62 2.09 5.37
CA THR A 33 1.24 2.38 4.96
C THR A 33 1.19 3.54 3.97
N ASP A 34 1.97 4.60 4.21
CA ASP A 34 2.04 5.75 3.31
C ASP A 34 2.71 5.40 1.98
N ALA A 35 3.75 4.56 2.00
CA ALA A 35 4.40 4.07 0.79
C ALA A 35 3.44 3.23 -0.07
N GLU A 36 2.66 2.35 0.54
CA GLU A 36 1.63 1.54 -0.14
C GLU A 36 0.54 2.42 -0.76
N ARG A 37 0.06 3.43 -0.02
CA ARG A 37 -0.90 4.42 -0.53
C ARG A 37 -0.33 5.17 -1.72
N ARG A 38 0.91 5.65 -1.65
CA ARG A 38 1.58 6.34 -2.75
C ARG A 38 1.76 5.43 -3.97
N ALA A 39 2.18 4.20 -3.77
CA ALA A 39 2.32 3.21 -4.85
C ALA A 39 0.97 2.90 -5.49
N ARG A 40 -0.11 2.81 -4.71
CA ARG A 40 -1.48 2.69 -5.24
C ARG A 40 -1.89 3.91 -6.06
N THR A 41 -1.73 5.12 -5.53
CA THR A 41 -2.07 6.36 -6.27
C THR A 41 -1.28 6.47 -7.56
N ARG A 42 0.02 6.18 -7.53
CA ARG A 42 0.87 6.19 -8.72
C ARG A 42 0.36 5.22 -9.79
N ARG A 43 0.07 3.96 -9.43
CA ARG A 43 -0.51 2.97 -10.35
C ARG A 43 -1.82 3.46 -10.96
N LEU A 44 -2.71 4.05 -10.15
CA LEU A 44 -4.00 4.55 -10.63
C LEU A 44 -3.82 5.72 -11.62
N ILE A 45 -2.87 6.62 -11.39
CA ILE A 45 -2.56 7.72 -12.30
C ILE A 45 -1.96 7.20 -13.60
N GLU A 46 -0.99 6.28 -13.52
CA GLU A 46 -0.37 5.67 -14.70
C GLU A 46 -1.41 4.96 -15.56
N HIS A 47 -2.30 4.17 -14.94
CA HIS A 47 -3.39 3.49 -15.66
C HIS A 47 -4.42 4.48 -16.22
N GLY A 48 -4.74 5.55 -15.49
CA GLY A 48 -5.61 6.62 -15.97
C GLY A 48 -5.04 7.33 -17.19
N ALA A 49 -3.75 7.66 -17.17
CA ALA A 49 -3.06 8.28 -18.30
C ALA A 49 -3.06 7.38 -19.55
N ILE A 50 -2.86 6.06 -19.38
CA ILE A 50 -3.00 5.10 -20.48
C ILE A 50 -4.43 5.13 -21.02
N LEU A 51 -5.44 5.10 -20.14
CA LEU A 51 -6.84 5.12 -20.56
C LEU A 51 -7.20 6.41 -21.33
N GLU A 52 -6.76 7.57 -20.85
CA GLU A 52 -6.95 8.86 -21.52
C GLU A 52 -6.24 8.92 -22.88
N SER A 53 -5.05 8.31 -23.00
CA SER A 53 -4.32 8.26 -24.27
C SER A 53 -5.05 7.46 -25.36
N VAL A 54 -5.75 6.38 -24.97
CA VAL A 54 -6.52 5.53 -25.89
C VAL A 54 -7.90 6.13 -26.17
N PHE A 55 -8.52 6.74 -25.15
CA PHE A 55 -9.84 7.34 -25.24
C PHE A 55 -9.83 8.78 -24.70
N PRO A 56 -9.35 9.76 -25.49
CA PRO A 56 -9.29 11.15 -25.05
C PRO A 56 -10.65 11.71 -24.60
N SER A 57 -11.73 11.22 -25.21
CA SER A 57 -13.10 11.62 -24.88
C SER A 57 -13.55 11.21 -23.46
N LEU A 58 -12.89 10.23 -22.82
CA LEU A 58 -13.25 9.80 -21.45
C LEU A 58 -12.75 10.76 -20.38
N ALA A 59 -11.76 11.61 -20.67
CA ALA A 59 -11.16 12.53 -19.68
C ALA A 59 -12.17 13.53 -19.10
N GLY A 60 -13.21 13.87 -19.87
CA GLY A 60 -14.28 14.79 -19.45
C GLY A 60 -15.49 14.10 -18.82
N LEU A 61 -15.56 12.77 -18.80
CA LEU A 61 -16.72 12.02 -18.32
C LEU A 61 -16.61 11.71 -16.83
N PRO A 62 -17.74 11.62 -16.11
CA PRO A 62 -17.73 11.13 -14.74
C PRO A 62 -17.31 9.67 -14.71
N GLY A 63 -16.62 9.26 -13.63
CA GLY A 63 -16.07 7.91 -13.51
C GLY A 63 -17.11 6.78 -13.60
N GLU A 64 -18.38 7.06 -13.29
CA GLU A 64 -19.47 6.09 -13.46
C GLU A 64 -19.78 5.80 -14.93
N GLU A 65 -19.76 6.82 -15.78
CA GLU A 65 -19.92 6.67 -17.24
C GLU A 65 -18.72 5.99 -17.87
N VAL A 66 -17.50 6.32 -17.42
CA VAL A 66 -16.28 5.62 -17.83
C VAL A 66 -16.38 4.13 -17.49
N LYS A 67 -16.87 3.79 -16.29
CA LYS A 67 -17.06 2.40 -15.85
C LYS A 67 -18.12 1.68 -16.70
N SER A 68 -19.26 2.30 -16.96
CA SER A 68 -20.34 1.68 -17.75
C SER A 68 -19.91 1.44 -19.21
N PHE A 69 -19.15 2.38 -19.78
CA PHE A 69 -18.54 2.25 -21.10
C PHE A 69 -17.57 1.07 -21.15
N LEU A 70 -16.60 1.01 -20.22
CA LEU A 70 -15.62 -0.08 -20.17
C LEU A 70 -16.27 -1.45 -19.97
N LEU A 71 -17.28 -1.56 -19.10
CA LEU A 71 -18.04 -2.80 -18.92
C LEU A 71 -18.80 -3.22 -20.19
N SER A 72 -19.30 -2.25 -20.96
CA SER A 72 -19.97 -2.52 -22.24
C SER A 72 -18.97 -3.03 -23.28
N LEU A 73 -17.76 -2.45 -23.33
CA LEU A 73 -16.68 -2.93 -24.19
C LEU A 73 -16.30 -4.38 -23.87
N PHE A 74 -16.13 -4.72 -22.58
CA PHE A 74 -15.77 -6.09 -22.17
C PHE A 74 -16.80 -7.16 -22.54
N ARG A 75 -18.06 -6.77 -22.76
CA ARG A 75 -19.13 -7.69 -23.17
C ARG A 75 -19.21 -7.91 -24.68
N LEU A 76 -18.47 -7.13 -25.48
CA LEU A 76 -18.47 -7.29 -26.93
C LEU A 76 -17.82 -8.61 -27.33
N PRO A 77 -18.37 -9.31 -28.34
CA PRO A 77 -17.75 -10.52 -28.87
C PRO A 77 -16.36 -10.17 -29.45
N GLY A 78 -15.36 -11.01 -29.16
CA GLY A 78 -14.00 -10.85 -29.69
C GLY A 78 -13.02 -10.10 -28.78
N VAL A 79 -13.47 -9.57 -27.63
CA VAL A 79 -12.53 -9.01 -26.63
C VAL A 79 -11.79 -10.16 -25.94
N PRO A 80 -10.44 -10.18 -25.94
CA PRO A 80 -9.67 -11.20 -25.24
C PRO A 80 -9.97 -11.18 -23.74
N LYS A 81 -10.02 -12.35 -23.12
CA LYS A 81 -10.07 -12.45 -21.66
C LYS A 81 -8.80 -11.85 -21.07
N LEU A 82 -8.93 -11.11 -19.96
CA LEU A 82 -7.77 -10.66 -19.21
C LEU A 82 -6.92 -11.87 -18.80
N PRO A 83 -5.57 -11.75 -18.82
CA PRO A 83 -4.72 -12.77 -18.25
C PRO A 83 -5.05 -12.91 -16.75
N GLU A 84 -5.31 -14.14 -16.31
CA GLU A 84 -5.48 -14.42 -14.88
C GLU A 84 -4.15 -14.17 -14.17
N SER A 85 -4.04 -13.05 -13.44
CA SER A 85 -2.89 -12.82 -12.57
C SER A 85 -3.01 -13.71 -11.34
N ARG A 86 -2.13 -14.71 -11.19
CA ARG A 86 -1.91 -15.39 -9.90
C ARG A 86 -1.07 -14.46 -9.01
N PRO A 87 -1.55 -14.01 -7.84
CA PRO A 87 -0.65 -13.56 -6.81
C PRO A 87 -0.30 -14.79 -5.94
N GLU A 88 0.88 -15.38 -6.15
CA GLU A 88 1.54 -16.05 -5.03
C GLU A 88 2.09 -14.93 -4.16
N SER A 89 1.31 -14.57 -3.14
CA SER A 89 1.85 -13.83 -2.00
C SER A 89 2.90 -14.75 -1.37
N PRO A 90 4.18 -14.36 -1.26
CA PRO A 90 5.11 -15.12 -0.45
C PRO A 90 4.57 -15.04 0.98
N GLU A 91 4.21 -16.20 1.52
CA GLU A 91 3.96 -16.37 2.94
C GLU A 91 5.20 -15.86 3.68
N THR A 92 5.06 -14.75 4.38
CA THR A 92 6.08 -14.32 5.34
C THR A 92 6.05 -15.34 6.46
N GLU A 93 6.85 -16.40 6.35
CA GLU A 93 7.24 -17.24 7.47
C GLU A 93 7.84 -16.31 8.54
N VAL A 94 7.05 -16.06 9.57
CA VAL A 94 7.51 -15.46 10.82
C VAL A 94 8.30 -16.57 11.54
N LEU A 95 9.62 -16.42 11.58
CA LEU A 95 10.50 -17.08 12.56
C LEU A 95 10.89 -16.09 13.64
#